data_AF-A0A1R0X9J0-F1
#
_entry.id   AF-A0A1R0X9J0-F1
#
_cell.length_a   1.000
_cell.length_b   1.000
_cell.length_c   1.000
_cell.angle_alpha   90.00
_cell.angle_beta   90.00
_cell.angle_gamma   90.00
#
_symmetry.space_group_name_H-M   'P 1'
#
loop_
_entity.id
_entity.type
_entity.pdbx_description
1 polymer ?
#
loop_
_entity_poly.entity_id
_entity_poly.type
_entity_poly.pdbx_seq_one_letter_code
_entity_poly.pdbx_strand_id
1 'polypeptide(L)' 'MDIFLKVVLLIFSVGLIAVVLLQKGKSAGLSGAISGGAEHLFGKTKARGMELVLQRVTVGLAAGFFIMAILAAVLID' A
#
# COMPACT_ATOMS: atom_id res chain seq x y z
N MET A 1 -12.85 -25.68 6.00
CA MET A 1 -12.57 -24.26 6.36
C MET A 1 -12.09 -23.47 5.14
N ASP A 2 -11.93 -24.15 4.00
CA ASP A 2 -10.94 -23.76 2.99
C ASP A 2 -11.54 -22.78 1.99
N ILE A 3 -12.81 -22.99 1.64
CA ILE A 3 -13.58 -22.05 0.82
C ILE A 3 -13.72 -20.70 1.53
N PHE A 4 -13.95 -20.70 2.84
CA PHE A 4 -14.06 -19.47 3.62
C PHE A 4 -12.75 -18.66 3.58
N LEU A 5 -11.61 -19.30 3.87
CA LEU A 5 -10.30 -18.65 3.82
C LEU A 5 -9.96 -18.15 2.40
N LYS A 6 -10.28 -18.93 1.36
CA LYS A 6 -10.10 -18.52 -0.05
C LYS A 6 -10.93 -17.28 -0.41
N VAL A 7 -12.20 -17.23 0.02
CA VAL A 7 -13.08 -16.07 -0.22
C VAL A 7 -12.56 -14.83 0.50
N VAL A 8 -12.11 -14.95 1.76
CA VAL A 8 -11.56 -13.80 2.49
C VAL A 8 -10.26 -13.33 1.83
N LEU A 9 -9.37 -14.23 1.43
CA LEU A 9 -8.13 -13.90 0.73
C LEU A 9 -8.41 -13.15 -0.59
N LEU A 10 -9.42 -13.61 -1.35
CA LEU A 10 -9.85 -12.96 -2.59
C LEU A 10 -10.29 -11.51 -2.35
N ILE A 11 -11.07 -11.26 -1.30
CA ILE A 11 -11.53 -9.91 -0.94
C ILE A 11 -10.34 -9.00 -0.60
N PHE A 12 -9.38 -9.48 0.19
CA PHE A 12 -8.18 -8.70 0.51
C PHE A 12 -7.35 -8.39 -0.75
N SER A 13 -7.23 -9.34 -1.67
CA SER A 13 -6.49 -9.17 -2.92
C SER A 13 -7.12 -8.08 -3.80
N VAL A 14 -8.44 -8.16 -4.04
CA VAL A 14 -9.18 -7.15 -4.82
C VAL A 14 -9.12 -5.78 -4.14
N GLY A 15 -9.27 -5.73 -2.81
CA GLY A 15 -9.16 -4.50 -2.03
C GLY A 15 -7.79 -3.85 -2.14
N LEU A 16 -6.72 -4.63 -2.08
CA LEU A 16 -5.35 -4.14 -2.27
C LEU A 16 -5.13 -3.58 -3.68
N ILE A 17 -5.59 -4.29 -4.71
CA ILE A 17 -5.48 -3.81 -6.10
C ILE A 17 -6.17 -2.45 -6.23
N ALA A 18 -7.42 -2.34 -5.77
CA ALA A 18 -8.17 -1.09 -5.85
C ALA A 18 -7.46 0.05 -5.10
N VAL A 19 -6.97 -0.20 -3.89
CA VAL A 19 -6.28 0.79 -3.07
C VAL A 19 -4.94 1.22 -3.68
N VAL A 20 -4.15 0.28 -4.23
CA VAL A 20 -2.87 0.57 -4.88
C VAL A 20 -3.05 1.38 -6.16
N LEU A 21 -4.09 1.08 -6.95
CA LEU A 21 -4.40 1.87 -8.15
C LEU A 21 -4.79 3.32 -7.84
N LEU A 22 -5.37 3.57 -6.65
CA LEU A 22 -5.70 4.91 -6.18
C LEU A 22 -4.48 5.67 -5.61
N GLN A 23 -3.36 5.00 -5.34
CA GLN A 23 -2.14 5.67 -4.85
C GLN A 23 -1.54 6.54 -5.94
N LYS A 24 -1.13 7.76 -5.61
CA LYS A 24 -0.46 8.61 -6.59
C LYS A 24 0.96 8.08 -6.81
N GLY A 25 1.34 7.91 -8.08
CA GLY A 25 2.70 7.55 -8.46
C GLY A 25 3.71 8.57 -7.92
N LYS A 26 4.72 8.10 -7.17
CA LYS A 26 5.77 8.89 -6.48
C LYS A 26 6.71 9.66 -7.42
N SER A 27 6.31 9.97 -8.65
CA SER A 27 7.14 10.68 -9.64
C SER A 27 7.51 12.12 -9.21
N ALA A 28 6.77 12.71 -8.26
CA ALA A 28 7.12 14.01 -7.68
C ALA A 28 8.47 14.02 -6.94
N GLY A 29 8.95 12.86 -6.45
CA GLY A 29 10.19 12.77 -5.69
C GLY A 29 11.46 12.68 -6.53
N LEU A 30 11.38 12.19 -7.76
CA LEU A 30 12.56 12.02 -8.63
C LEU A 30 12.90 13.33 -9.35
N SER A 31 11.88 14.07 -9.82
CA SER A 31 12.05 15.38 -10.45
C SER A 31 12.57 16.43 -9.45
N GLY A 32 12.13 16.37 -8.19
CA GLY A 32 12.58 17.28 -7.12
C GLY A 32 13.99 16.99 -6.58
N ALA A 33 14.51 15.75 -6.73
CA ALA A 33 15.88 15.40 -6.34
C ALA A 33 16.94 15.92 -7.33
N ILE A 34 16.54 16.17 -8.58
CA ILE A 34 17.45 16.56 -9.67
C ILE A 34 17.51 18.08 -9.87
N SER A 35 16.42 18.82 -9.57
CA SER A 35 16.34 20.27 -9.86
C SER A 35 16.88 21.21 -8.76
N GLY A 36 17.16 20.74 -7.54
CA GLY A 36 17.69 21.64 -6.50
C GLY A 36 17.69 21.05 -5.08
N GLY A 37 18.83 20.50 -4.66
CA GLY A 37 19.01 19.89 -3.33
C GLY A 37 18.77 20.81 -2.12
N ALA A 38 18.72 22.14 -2.30
CA ALA A 38 18.37 23.09 -1.23
C ALA A 38 16.86 23.15 -0.95
N GLU A 39 16.01 22.95 -1.97
CA GLU A 39 14.56 23.06 -1.86
C GLU A 39 13.94 21.83 -1.18
N HIS A 40 14.60 20.67 -1.24
CA HIS A 40 14.19 19.45 -0.55
C HIS A 40 14.47 19.49 0.97
N LEU A 41 15.48 20.26 1.42
CA LEU A 41 15.82 20.40 2.85
C LEU A 41 14.94 21.44 3.57
N PHE A 42 14.52 22.50 2.89
CA PHE A 42 13.64 23.54 3.43
C PHE A 42 12.15 23.38 3.04
N GLY A 43 11.86 22.67 1.95
CA GLY A 43 10.50 22.43 1.44
C GLY A 43 10.00 21.03 1.74
N LYS A 44 10.01 20.62 3.02
CA LYS A 44 9.38 19.37 3.50
C LYS A 44 7.90 19.33 3.09
N THR A 45 7.63 18.89 1.87
CA THR A 45 6.28 18.56 1.44
C THR A 45 6.01 17.15 1.96
N LYS A 46 5.84 17.08 3.29
CA LYS A 46 5.26 15.94 3.98
C LYS A 46 3.99 15.60 3.21
N ALA A 47 3.84 14.36 2.74
CA ALA A 47 2.62 13.91 2.08
C ALA A 47 1.42 14.42 2.89
N ARG A 48 0.50 15.19 2.29
CA ARG A 48 -0.58 15.86 3.03
C ARG A 48 -1.91 15.17 2.79
N GLY A 49 -2.64 14.98 3.89
CA GLY A 49 -4.04 14.54 3.93
C GLY A 49 -4.27 13.15 3.36
N MET A 50 -4.78 13.09 2.14
CA MET A 50 -5.33 11.88 1.53
C MET A 50 -4.24 10.86 1.15
N GLU A 51 -3.08 11.33 0.68
CA GLU A 51 -1.97 10.44 0.26
C GLU A 51 -1.37 9.68 1.45
N LEU A 52 -1.21 10.35 2.60
CA LEU A 52 -0.72 9.72 3.83
C LEU A 52 -1.68 8.66 4.36
N VAL A 53 -2.98 8.95 4.32
CA VAL A 53 -4.01 8.02 4.78
C VAL A 53 -4.05 6.81 3.87
N LEU A 54 -4.07 7.03 2.55
CA LEU A 54 -4.10 5.94 1.58
C LEU A 54 -2.85 5.06 1.68
N GLN A 55 -1.67 5.65 1.85
CA GLN A 55 -0.43 4.92 2.09
C GLN A 55 -0.52 4.06 3.37
N ARG A 56 -0.98 4.61 4.50
CA ARG A 56 -1.12 3.86 5.76
C ARG A 56 -2.14 2.72 5.66
N VAL A 57 -3.28 2.98 5.03
CA VAL A 57 -4.33 1.98 4.78
C VAL A 57 -3.77 0.85 3.93
N THR A 58 -3.00 1.17 2.88
CA THR A 58 -2.39 0.15 2.02
C THR A 58 -1.38 -0.70 2.79
N VAL A 59 -0.54 -0.07 3.62
CA VAL A 59 0.42 -0.81 4.46
C VAL A 59 -0.32 -1.77 5.39
N GLY A 60 -1.41 -1.32 6.03
CA GLY A 60 -2.25 -2.18 6.87
C GLY A 60 -2.90 -3.33 6.11
N LEU A 61 -3.50 -3.04 4.95
CA LEU A 61 -4.10 -4.05 4.08
C LEU A 61 -3.07 -5.05 3.55
N ALA A 62 -1.86 -4.59 3.21
CA ALA A 62 -0.78 -5.42 2.71
C ALA A 62 -0.28 -6.38 3.79
N ALA A 63 -0.09 -5.88 5.02
CA ALA A 63 0.27 -6.72 6.16
C ALA A 63 -0.82 -7.76 6.46
N GLY A 64 -2.09 -7.34 6.47
CA GLY A 64 -3.24 -8.24 6.67
C GLY A 64 -3.35 -9.33 5.59
N PHE A 65 -3.16 -8.96 4.32
CA PHE A 65 -3.13 -9.89 3.19
C PHE A 65 -2.00 -10.90 3.34
N PHE A 66 -0.78 -10.47 3.67
CA PHE A 66 0.36 -11.37 3.86
C PHE A 66 0.11 -12.38 4.99
N ILE A 67 -0.40 -11.93 6.13
CA ILE A 67 -0.73 -12.81 7.26
C ILE A 67 -1.80 -13.83 6.83
N MET A 68 -2.87 -13.38 6.19
CA MET A 68 -3.92 -14.27 5.68
C MET A 68 -3.41 -15.22 4.60
N ALA A 69 -2.50 -14.79 3.73
CA ALA A 69 -1.90 -15.64 2.71
C ALA A 69 -1.06 -16.76 3.33
N ILE A 70 -0.27 -16.45 4.36
CA ILE A 70 0.53 -17.46 5.07
C ILE A 70 -0.38 -18.42 5.83
N LEU A 71 -1.39 -17.91 6.55
CA LEU A 71 -2.38 -18.75 7.24
C LEU A 71 -3.13 -19.65 6.26
N ALA A 72 -3.55 -19.10 5.13
CA ALA A 72 -4.19 -19.86 4.07
C ALA A 72 -3.25 -20.93 3.52
N ALA A 73 -1.99 -20.63 3.24
CA ALA A 73 -1.02 -21.63 2.78
C ALA A 73 -0.91 -22.79 3.77
N VAL A 74 -0.61 -22.50 5.04
CA VAL A 74 -0.37 -23.54 6.06
C VAL A 74 -1.63 -24.35 6.44
N LEU A 75 -2.82 -23.75 6.37
CA LEU A 75 -4.07 -24.38 6.83
C LEU A 75 -4.93 -25.01 5.71
N ILE A 76 -4.65 -24.69 4.44
CA ILE A 76 -5.42 -25.17 3.27
C ILE A 76 -4.68 -26.28 2.52
N ASP A 77 -3.41 -26.52 2.83
CA ASP A 77 -2.64 -27.69 2.38
C ASP A 77 -3.27 -29.01 2.84
#